data_AF-A0A2V3VGD4-F1
#
_entry.id   AF-A0A2V3VGD4-F1
#
_cell.length_a   1.000
_cell.length_b   1.000
_cell.length_c   1.000
_cell.angle_alpha   90.00
_cell.angle_beta   90.00
_cell.angle_gamma   90.00
#
_symmetry.space_group_name_H-M   'P 1'
#
loop_
_entity.id
_entity.type
_entity.pdbx_description
1 polymer ?
#
loop_
_entity_poly.entity_id
_entity_poly.type
_entity_poly.pdbx_seq_one_letter_code
_entity_poly.pdbx_strand_id
1 'polypeptide(L)'
;MTEPLNKDCFLEPHWRVIAQGFQTETWFNDGQAIGTGGIQNPQPIHLPTGNYYYRFASSNSPREAQLGGGWWLDYENYKKIETFAHQNGYSIRDAARLMLALPYAWTRVDLKIKALLAAPMKAYAGEGKAAQGARGGADKGTVWIPTQHLKIRQLYIPGLYIKSSRPREQLFEKVFSSQVMSL
;
A
#
# COMPACT_ATOMS: atom_id res chain seq x y z
N MET A 1 1.51 27.10 1.59
CA MET A 1 1.25 25.65 1.67
C MET A 1 2.09 25.10 2.81
N THR A 2 1.48 24.38 3.75
CA THR A 2 2.19 23.71 4.86
C THR A 2 3.05 22.58 4.29
N GLU A 3 4.26 22.41 4.82
CA GLU A 3 5.16 21.34 4.36
C GLU A 3 4.61 19.94 4.70
N PRO A 4 4.82 18.93 3.82
CA PRO A 4 4.44 17.55 4.12
C PRO A 4 5.19 16.97 5.32
N LEU A 5 4.45 16.30 6.22
CA LEU A 5 5.04 15.77 7.46
C LEU A 5 6.05 14.63 7.23
N ASN A 6 6.03 13.98 6.06
CA ASN A 6 6.99 12.95 5.66
C ASN A 6 8.00 13.44 4.62
N LYS A 7 8.28 14.74 4.52
CA LYS A 7 9.21 15.29 3.51
C LYS A 7 10.60 14.64 3.56
N ASP A 8 11.09 14.30 4.75
CA ASP A 8 12.42 13.72 4.94
C ASP A 8 12.52 12.30 4.35
N CYS A 9 11.39 11.57 4.26
CA CYS A 9 11.34 10.27 3.60
C CYS A 9 11.61 10.36 2.08
N PHE A 10 11.64 11.56 1.49
CA PHE A 10 11.94 11.75 0.07
C PHE A 10 13.39 12.23 -0.15
N LEU A 11 14.14 12.45 0.93
CA LEU A 11 15.58 12.70 0.86
C LEU A 11 16.37 11.39 0.81
N GLU A 12 15.80 10.31 1.38
CA GLU A 12 16.44 9.01 1.45
C GLU A 12 15.96 8.07 0.32
N PRO A 13 16.87 7.43 -0.44
CA PRO A 13 16.49 6.62 -1.60
C PRO A 13 15.76 5.33 -1.24
N HIS A 14 15.94 4.82 -0.01
CA HIS A 14 15.42 3.52 0.40
C HIS A 14 13.87 3.47 0.36
N TRP A 15 13.18 4.58 0.63
CA TRP A 15 11.72 4.64 0.55
C TRP A 15 11.20 4.44 -0.87
N ARG A 16 11.91 4.97 -1.88
CA ARG A 16 11.58 4.72 -3.28
C ARG A 16 11.79 3.26 -3.65
N VAL A 17 12.83 2.63 -3.09
CA VAL A 17 13.13 1.21 -3.32
C VAL A 17 12.05 0.31 -2.69
N ILE A 18 11.54 0.65 -1.49
CA ILE A 18 10.38 -0.03 -0.90
C ILE A 18 9.13 0.17 -1.76
N ALA A 19 8.90 1.38 -2.27
CA ALA A 19 7.79 1.65 -3.19
C ALA A 19 7.90 0.82 -4.49
N GLN A 20 9.13 0.51 -4.93
CA GLN A 20 9.39 -0.42 -6.04
C GLN A 20 9.23 -1.90 -5.63
N GLY A 21 8.82 -2.20 -4.40
CA GLY A 21 8.53 -3.55 -3.90
C GLY A 21 9.76 -4.44 -3.69
N PHE A 22 10.93 -3.83 -3.49
CA PHE A 22 12.11 -4.54 -3.05
C PHE A 22 12.13 -4.67 -1.53
N GLN A 23 12.50 -5.85 -1.05
CA GLN A 23 12.77 -6.07 0.37
C GLN A 23 14.12 -5.44 0.72
N THR A 24 14.09 -4.29 1.41
CA THR A 24 15.31 -3.58 1.79
C THR A 24 16.08 -4.31 2.90
N GLU A 25 15.40 -5.05 3.78
CA GLU A 25 16.04 -5.82 4.86
C GLU A 25 16.97 -6.92 4.32
N THR A 26 16.57 -7.65 3.27
CA THR A 26 17.41 -8.65 2.60
C THR A 26 18.49 -8.00 1.74
N TRP A 27 18.22 -6.81 1.19
CA TRP A 27 19.24 -6.06 0.44
C TRP A 27 20.43 -5.66 1.31
N PHE A 28 20.19 -5.18 2.54
CA PHE A 28 21.26 -4.81 3.47
C PHE A 28 22.06 -6.01 4.00
N ASN A 29 21.44 -7.20 4.08
CA ASN A 29 22.07 -8.39 4.67
C ASN A 29 22.80 -9.26 3.64
N ASP A 30 22.23 -9.47 2.45
CA ASP A 30 22.70 -10.49 1.50
C ASP A 30 23.15 -9.91 0.15
N GLY A 31 23.08 -8.58 -0.03
CA GLY A 31 23.42 -7.92 -1.30
C GLY A 31 22.45 -8.23 -2.46
N GLN A 32 21.41 -9.04 -2.23
CA GLN A 32 20.39 -9.39 -3.22
C GLN A 32 19.13 -8.55 -3.01
N ALA A 33 18.80 -7.72 -3.99
CA ALA A 33 17.52 -7.02 -4.03
C ALA A 33 16.43 -7.95 -4.60
N ILE A 34 15.73 -8.68 -3.72
CA ILE A 34 14.58 -9.50 -4.14
C ILE A 34 13.35 -8.59 -4.24
N GLY A 35 12.97 -8.26 -5.47
CA GLY A 35 11.73 -7.55 -5.78
C GLY A 35 10.56 -8.54 -5.82
N THR A 36 9.55 -8.33 -4.98
CA THR A 36 8.38 -9.21 -4.93
C THR A 36 7.12 -8.58 -5.54
N GLY A 37 7.16 -7.29 -5.89
CA GLY A 37 6.10 -6.58 -6.65
C GLY A 37 6.28 -5.08 -6.56
N GLY A 38 5.25 -4.33 -6.13
CA GLY A 38 5.31 -2.88 -5.90
C GLY A 38 4.94 -2.02 -7.11
N ILE A 39 5.35 -0.75 -7.11
CA ILE A 39 4.98 0.25 -8.12
C ILE A 39 6.00 0.25 -9.28
N GLN A 40 5.49 0.33 -10.51
CA GLN A 40 6.29 0.59 -11.69
C GLN A 40 6.66 2.07 -11.76
N ASN A 41 7.98 2.36 -11.80
CA ASN A 41 8.54 3.71 -11.86
C ASN A 41 7.87 4.72 -10.89
N PRO A 42 7.93 4.48 -9.56
CA PRO A 42 7.24 5.31 -8.59
C PRO A 42 7.68 6.77 -8.66
N GLN A 43 6.69 7.66 -8.78
CA GLN A 43 6.88 9.10 -8.83
C GLN A 43 6.38 9.76 -7.53
N PRO A 44 7.11 10.73 -6.98
CA PRO A 44 6.65 11.47 -5.81
C PRO A 44 5.46 12.36 -6.18
N ILE A 45 4.40 12.32 -5.38
CA ILE A 45 3.23 13.19 -5.49
C ILE A 45 2.88 13.80 -4.14
N HIS A 46 2.21 14.95 -4.16
CA HIS A 46 1.56 15.50 -2.98
C HIS A 46 0.14 14.92 -2.86
N LEU A 47 -0.23 14.53 -1.65
CA LEU A 47 -1.58 14.06 -1.34
C LEU A 47 -2.46 15.25 -0.92
N PRO A 48 -3.60 15.48 -1.59
CA PRO A 48 -4.54 16.50 -1.15
C PRO A 48 -5.14 16.18 0.22
N THR A 49 -4.99 17.10 1.17
CA THR A 49 -5.67 17.04 2.47
C THR A 49 -7.17 17.21 2.29
N GLY A 50 -7.95 16.67 3.23
CA GLY A 50 -9.42 16.65 3.16
C GLY A 50 -9.98 15.51 2.31
N ASN A 51 -9.13 14.74 1.63
CA ASN A 51 -9.55 13.57 0.86
C ASN A 51 -9.48 12.28 1.67
N TYR A 52 -10.35 11.33 1.30
CA TYR A 52 -10.29 9.97 1.82
C TYR A 52 -9.35 9.10 1.00
N TYR A 53 -8.57 8.31 1.73
CA TYR A 53 -7.69 7.28 1.19
C TYR A 53 -8.14 5.91 1.69
N TYR A 54 -7.90 4.90 0.87
CA TYR A 54 -8.39 3.55 1.07
C TYR A 54 -7.24 2.56 1.06
N ARG A 55 -7.34 1.52 1.88
CA ARG A 55 -6.42 0.39 1.79
C ARG A 55 -7.10 -0.91 2.19
N PHE A 56 -6.51 -1.99 1.73
CA PHE A 56 -6.85 -3.33 2.18
C PHE A 56 -5.82 -3.81 3.20
N ALA A 57 -6.29 -4.45 4.25
CA ALA A 57 -5.47 -4.96 5.35
C ALA A 57 -5.88 -6.39 5.70
N SER A 58 -5.14 -6.97 6.64
CA SER A 58 -5.49 -8.24 7.27
C SER A 58 -6.03 -8.00 8.66
N SER A 59 -7.17 -8.61 8.97
CA SER A 59 -7.74 -8.70 10.32
C SER A 59 -6.78 -9.30 11.36
N ASN A 60 -5.87 -10.17 10.91
CA ASN A 60 -4.86 -10.81 11.75
C ASN A 60 -3.62 -9.93 12.03
N SER A 61 -3.47 -8.79 11.33
CA SER A 61 -2.33 -7.90 11.59
C SER A 61 -2.57 -7.07 12.86
N PRO A 62 -1.51 -6.67 13.59
CA PRO A 62 -1.63 -5.68 14.67
C PRO A 62 -2.27 -4.38 14.18
N ARG A 63 -2.99 -3.68 15.05
CA ARG A 63 -3.77 -2.48 14.70
C ARG A 63 -2.91 -1.39 14.06
N GLU A 64 -1.70 -1.21 14.54
CA GLU A 64 -0.72 -0.24 14.02
C GLU A 64 -0.31 -0.59 12.59
N ALA A 65 -0.16 -1.88 12.27
CA ALA A 65 0.16 -2.33 10.92
C ALA A 65 -1.06 -2.22 9.96
N GLN A 66 -2.27 -2.44 10.49
CA GLN A 66 -3.51 -2.20 9.75
C GLN A 66 -3.65 -0.72 9.40
N LEU A 67 -3.44 0.18 10.35
CA LEU A 67 -3.64 1.62 10.17
C LEU A 67 -2.47 2.32 9.49
N GLY A 68 -1.24 1.92 9.77
CA GLY A 68 -0.04 2.65 9.41
C GLY A 68 0.84 2.01 8.33
N GLY A 69 0.51 0.83 7.80
CA GLY A 69 1.19 0.31 6.62
C GLY A 69 1.09 1.27 5.42
N GLY A 70 2.15 1.32 4.60
CA GLY A 70 2.33 2.36 3.58
C GLY A 70 1.51 2.22 2.30
N TRP A 71 0.83 1.10 2.05
CA TRP A 71 0.13 0.85 0.78
C TRP A 71 -1.33 1.33 0.80
N TRP A 72 -1.66 2.28 -0.08
CA TRP A 72 -2.95 2.97 -0.15
C TRP A 72 -3.43 3.20 -1.58
N LEU A 73 -4.68 3.66 -1.71
CA LEU A 73 -5.36 4.09 -2.92
C LEU A 73 -6.06 5.42 -2.65
N ASP A 74 -6.18 6.25 -3.68
CA ASP A 74 -7.16 7.34 -3.68
C ASP A 74 -8.58 6.82 -3.95
N TYR A 75 -9.56 7.71 -3.83
CA TYR A 75 -10.97 7.38 -4.05
C TYR A 75 -11.26 6.83 -5.45
N GLU A 76 -10.71 7.46 -6.49
CA GLU A 76 -10.98 7.08 -7.89
C GLU A 76 -10.49 5.65 -8.17
N ASN A 77 -9.29 5.31 -7.69
CA ASN A 77 -8.70 3.99 -7.87
C ASN A 77 -9.40 2.93 -7.01
N TYR A 78 -9.82 3.26 -5.79
CA TYR A 78 -10.68 2.38 -5.00
C TYR A 78 -12.02 2.10 -5.71
N LYS A 79 -12.67 3.14 -6.23
CA LYS A 79 -13.97 3.00 -6.93
C LYS A 79 -13.87 2.16 -8.19
N LYS A 80 -12.76 2.22 -8.93
CA LYS A 80 -12.52 1.31 -10.06
C LYS A 80 -12.56 -0.15 -9.64
N ILE A 81 -11.96 -0.49 -8.49
CA ILE A 81 -11.96 -1.86 -7.95
C ILE A 81 -13.37 -2.27 -7.53
N GLU A 82 -14.09 -1.39 -6.82
CA GLU A 82 -15.46 -1.65 -6.39
C GLU A 82 -16.42 -1.84 -7.57
N THR A 83 -16.33 -0.97 -8.59
CA THR A 83 -17.12 -1.08 -9.81
C THR A 83 -16.79 -2.37 -10.57
N PHE A 84 -15.51 -2.72 -10.70
CA PHE A 84 -15.08 -3.97 -11.32
C PHE A 84 -15.65 -5.18 -10.58
N ALA A 85 -15.58 -5.17 -9.25
CA ALA A 85 -16.13 -6.23 -8.41
C ALA A 85 -17.63 -6.43 -8.69
N HIS A 86 -18.40 -5.35 -8.62
CA HIS A 86 -19.84 -5.38 -8.86
C HIS A 86 -20.20 -5.83 -10.28
N GLN A 87 -19.54 -5.29 -11.31
CA GLN A 87 -19.86 -5.59 -12.71
C GLN A 87 -19.55 -7.04 -13.11
N ASN A 88 -18.59 -7.69 -12.44
CA ASN A 88 -18.14 -9.03 -12.78
C ASN A 88 -18.54 -10.09 -11.74
N GLY A 89 -19.35 -9.74 -10.74
CA GLY A 89 -19.79 -10.65 -9.69
C GLY A 89 -18.68 -11.12 -8.74
N TYR A 90 -17.59 -10.38 -8.62
CA TYR A 90 -16.52 -10.67 -7.67
C TYR A 90 -16.82 -10.04 -6.30
N SER A 91 -16.29 -10.66 -5.24
CA SER A 91 -16.15 -9.96 -3.97
C SER A 91 -15.13 -8.82 -4.10
N ILE A 92 -15.25 -7.78 -3.27
CA ILE A 92 -14.27 -6.68 -3.25
C ILE A 92 -12.85 -7.20 -2.96
N ARG A 93 -12.74 -8.25 -2.15
CA ARG A 93 -11.50 -8.94 -1.80
C ARG A 93 -10.83 -9.55 -3.02
N ASP A 94 -11.58 -10.30 -3.83
CA ASP A 94 -11.03 -10.97 -5.02
C ASP A 94 -10.68 -9.95 -6.10
N ALA A 95 -11.55 -8.96 -6.32
CA ALA A 95 -11.27 -7.85 -7.22
C ALA A 95 -9.99 -7.09 -6.83
N ALA A 96 -9.82 -6.76 -5.54
CA ALA A 96 -8.61 -6.11 -5.06
C ALA A 96 -7.35 -6.95 -5.32
N ARG A 97 -7.41 -8.28 -5.12
CA ARG A 97 -6.27 -9.17 -5.43
C ARG A 97 -5.90 -9.15 -6.91
N LEU A 98 -6.90 -9.27 -7.78
CA LEU A 98 -6.70 -9.30 -9.24
C LEU A 98 -6.17 -7.96 -9.76
N MET A 99 -6.70 -6.84 -9.26
CA MET A 99 -6.37 -5.52 -9.80
C MET A 99 -5.11 -4.90 -9.19
N LEU A 100 -4.71 -5.33 -7.99
CA LEU A 100 -3.52 -4.81 -7.31
C LEU A 100 -2.35 -5.80 -7.30
N ALA A 101 -2.53 -7.00 -7.84
CA ALA A 101 -1.60 -8.13 -7.74
C ALA A 101 -1.18 -8.38 -6.29
N LEU A 102 -2.13 -8.79 -5.45
CA LEU A 102 -1.88 -9.09 -4.04
C LEU A 102 -1.83 -10.61 -3.82
N PRO A 103 -0.63 -11.21 -3.66
CA PRO A 103 -0.48 -12.60 -3.24
C PRO A 103 -1.18 -12.89 -1.91
N TYR A 104 -1.57 -14.15 -1.68
CA TYR A 104 -2.20 -14.58 -0.44
C TYR A 104 -1.28 -14.44 0.77
N ALA A 105 0.03 -14.61 0.56
CA ALA A 105 1.04 -14.52 1.61
C ALA A 105 1.22 -13.10 2.18
N TRP A 106 0.85 -12.05 1.45
CA TRP A 106 1.13 -10.66 1.87
C TRP A 106 0.07 -10.07 2.78
N THR A 107 -1.19 -10.34 2.47
CA THR A 107 -2.33 -9.80 3.20
C THR A 107 -3.55 -10.66 2.93
N ARG A 108 -4.45 -10.78 3.91
CA ARG A 108 -5.71 -11.51 3.74
C ARG A 108 -6.70 -10.74 2.87
N VAL A 109 -6.60 -9.40 2.83
CA VAL A 109 -7.53 -8.50 2.11
C VAL A 109 -8.97 -8.67 2.65
N ASP A 110 -9.10 -8.83 3.96
CA ASP A 110 -10.36 -9.06 4.67
C ASP A 110 -10.77 -7.88 5.57
N LEU A 111 -10.00 -6.78 5.51
CA LEU A 111 -10.38 -5.49 6.06
C LEU A 111 -10.18 -4.40 5.02
N LYS A 112 -11.18 -3.54 4.89
CA LYS A 112 -11.08 -2.26 4.18
C LYS A 112 -10.99 -1.13 5.20
N ILE A 113 -10.00 -0.27 5.01
CA ILE A 113 -9.79 0.93 5.84
C ILE A 113 -10.01 2.15 4.98
N LYS A 114 -10.84 3.06 5.45
CA LYS A 114 -11.06 4.39 4.89
C LYS A 114 -10.51 5.43 5.87
N ALA A 115 -9.59 6.27 5.44
CA ALA A 115 -8.94 7.26 6.30
C ALA A 115 -8.99 8.67 5.70
N LEU A 116 -9.38 9.68 6.49
CA LEU A 116 -9.38 11.08 6.08
C LEU A 116 -8.01 11.70 6.32
N LEU A 117 -7.34 12.17 5.26
CA LEU A 117 -6.04 12.83 5.40
C LEU A 117 -6.20 14.27 5.90
N ALA A 118 -5.75 14.55 7.12
CA ALA A 118 -5.89 15.84 7.80
C ALA A 118 -4.63 16.72 7.70
N ALA A 119 -3.47 16.12 7.46
CA ALA A 119 -2.20 16.83 7.35
C ALA A 119 -1.53 16.58 5.99
N PRO A 120 -0.79 17.55 5.43
CA PRO A 120 -0.11 17.38 4.16
C PRO A 120 0.88 16.21 4.21
N MET A 121 0.81 15.35 3.19
CA MET A 121 1.66 14.16 3.04
C MET A 121 2.09 14.01 1.59
N LYS A 122 3.21 13.32 1.39
CA LYS A 122 3.66 12.86 0.07
C LYS A 122 3.56 11.34 -0.04
N ALA A 123 3.41 10.86 -1.27
CA ALA A 123 3.43 9.44 -1.59
C ALA A 123 4.28 9.19 -2.84
N TYR A 124 4.73 7.96 -3.01
CA TYR A 124 5.12 7.44 -4.31
C TYR A 124 3.89 6.86 -5.00
N ALA A 125 3.69 7.20 -6.27
CA ALA A 125 2.53 6.77 -7.04
C ALA A 125 2.93 6.19 -8.40
N GLY A 126 2.11 5.26 -8.89
CA GLY A 126 2.26 4.66 -10.22
C GLY A 126 1.41 3.41 -10.37
N GLU A 127 1.53 2.73 -11.51
CA GLU A 127 0.87 1.46 -11.76
C GLU A 127 1.54 0.33 -10.99
N GLY A 128 0.78 -0.70 -10.60
CA GLY A 128 1.33 -1.90 -9.96
C GLY A 128 2.13 -2.76 -10.93
N LYS A 129 3.22 -3.36 -10.45
CA LYS A 129 3.94 -4.43 -11.15
C LYS A 129 3.30 -5.79 -10.87
N ALA A 130 3.65 -6.78 -11.69
CA ALA A 130 3.43 -8.17 -11.32
C ALA A 130 4.13 -8.48 -9.99
N ALA A 131 3.45 -9.23 -9.14
CA ALA A 131 3.95 -9.68 -7.85
C ALA A 131 4.29 -11.17 -7.87
N GLN A 132 5.33 -11.55 -7.16
CA GLN A 132 5.70 -12.95 -6.95
C GLN A 132 5.13 -13.43 -5.63
N GLY A 133 4.42 -14.56 -5.67
CA GLY A 133 3.99 -15.29 -4.48
C GLY A 133 5.17 -15.77 -3.64
N ALA A 134 4.91 -16.18 -2.41
CA ALA A 134 5.96 -16.59 -1.51
C ALA A 134 6.71 -17.84 -2.04
N ARG A 135 7.88 -18.15 -1.45
CA ARG A 135 8.62 -19.39 -1.77
C ARG A 135 7.94 -20.65 -1.21
N GLY A 136 6.88 -20.51 -0.42
CA GLY A 136 6.11 -21.59 0.21
C GLY A 136 4.67 -21.17 0.46
N GLY A 137 3.81 -22.12 0.84
CA GLY A 137 2.38 -21.85 1.07
C GLY A 137 1.52 -21.92 -0.19
N ALA A 138 0.28 -21.41 -0.08
CA ALA A 138 -0.77 -21.58 -1.09
C ALA A 138 -0.49 -20.87 -2.43
N ASP A 139 0.39 -19.87 -2.46
CA ASP A 139 0.76 -19.09 -3.65
C ASP A 139 2.20 -19.37 -4.12
N LYS A 140 2.78 -20.50 -3.73
CA LYS A 140 4.17 -20.86 -4.05
C LYS A 140 4.44 -20.81 -5.56
N GLY A 141 5.41 -19.97 -5.95
CA GLY A 141 5.87 -19.86 -7.34
C GLY A 141 4.86 -19.23 -8.29
N THR A 142 3.76 -18.67 -7.78
CA THR A 142 2.75 -17.99 -8.60
C THR A 142 3.18 -16.56 -8.93
N VAL A 143 2.84 -16.09 -10.12
CA VAL A 143 2.99 -14.69 -10.52
C VAL A 143 1.61 -14.06 -10.59
N TRP A 144 1.38 -13.04 -9.78
CA TRP A 144 0.16 -12.26 -9.73
C TRP A 144 0.32 -11.08 -10.68
N ILE A 145 -0.44 -11.06 -11.76
CA ILE A 145 -0.39 -10.00 -12.76
C ILE A 145 -1.62 -9.12 -12.58
N PRO A 146 -1.48 -7.80 -12.37
CA PRO A 146 -2.62 -6.90 -12.30
C PRO A 146 -3.48 -7.00 -13.56
N THR A 147 -4.79 -6.84 -13.44
CA THR A 147 -5.69 -6.75 -14.58
C THR A 147 -5.21 -5.69 -15.59
N GLN A 148 -4.87 -6.11 -16.81
CA GLN A 148 -4.16 -5.26 -17.79
C GLN A 148 -5.05 -4.19 -18.46
N HIS A 149 -6.34 -4.46 -18.60
CA HIS A 149 -7.28 -3.55 -19.28
C HIS A 149 -7.80 -2.41 -18.38
N LEU A 150 -7.56 -2.49 -17.06
CA LEU A 150 -7.95 -1.47 -16.08
C LEU A 150 -6.77 -1.13 -15.19
N LYS A 151 -6.07 -0.06 -15.55
CA LYS A 151 -4.91 0.43 -14.81
C LYS A 151 -5.33 1.09 -13.50
N ILE A 152 -4.82 0.53 -12.40
CA ILE A 152 -4.98 1.06 -11.04
C ILE A 152 -3.67 1.72 -10.60
N ARG A 153 -3.77 2.99 -10.23
CA ARG A 153 -2.67 3.71 -9.58
C ARG A 153 -2.64 3.34 -8.10
N GLN A 154 -1.51 2.81 -7.67
CA GLN A 154 -1.22 2.50 -6.27
C GLN A 154 -0.45 3.64 -5.64
N LEU A 155 -0.59 3.81 -4.32
CA LEU A 155 0.13 4.78 -3.52
C LEU A 155 0.96 4.05 -2.46
N TYR A 156 2.21 4.47 -2.30
CA TYR A 156 3.04 4.13 -1.16
C TYR A 156 3.37 5.39 -0.36
N ILE A 157 2.83 5.50 0.85
CA ILE A 157 3.03 6.63 1.78
C ILE A 157 4.12 6.22 2.79
N PRO A 158 5.36 6.72 2.63
CA PRO A 158 6.46 6.34 3.51
C PRO A 158 6.32 6.97 4.90
N GLY A 159 6.90 6.30 5.90
CA GLY A 159 7.02 6.81 7.27
C GLY A 159 5.76 6.74 8.13
N LEU A 160 4.64 6.21 7.63
CA LEU A 160 3.40 6.09 8.41
C LEU A 160 3.55 5.22 9.66
N TYR A 161 4.25 4.08 9.54
CA TYR A 161 4.51 3.13 10.63
C TYR A 161 5.94 2.57 10.52
N ILE A 162 6.68 2.56 11.63
CA ILE A 162 8.07 2.07 11.69
C ILE A 162 8.19 1.03 12.81
N LYS A 163 8.28 -0.25 12.41
CA LYS A 163 8.33 -1.46 13.26
C LYS A 163 9.67 -1.61 13.99
N SER A 164 9.96 -0.74 14.94
CA SER A 164 11.12 -0.79 15.88
C SER A 164 11.27 0.49 16.68
N SER A 165 10.49 1.53 16.36
CA SER A 165 10.47 2.75 17.17
C SER A 165 9.90 2.44 18.55
N ARG A 166 10.76 2.46 19.59
CA ARG A 166 10.39 2.66 21.02
C ARG A 166 9.23 3.66 21.13
N PRO A 167 8.35 3.61 22.15
CA PRO A 167 7.06 4.33 22.15
C PRO A 167 7.23 5.77 21.66
N ARG A 168 7.00 5.93 20.37
CA ARG A 168 7.03 7.18 19.61
C ARG A 168 5.73 7.14 18.87
N GLU A 169 5.00 8.23 19.02
CA GLU A 169 3.79 8.50 18.27
C GLU A 169 4.04 8.24 16.79
N GLN A 170 3.21 7.36 16.22
CA GLN A 170 3.37 6.95 14.83
C GLN A 170 2.74 8.00 13.93
N LEU A 171 3.31 8.22 12.75
CA LEU A 171 2.85 9.31 11.89
C LEU A 171 1.40 9.12 11.44
N PHE A 172 0.94 7.86 11.30
CA PHE A 172 -0.46 7.56 10.97
C PHE A 172 -1.47 8.12 11.98
N GLU A 173 -1.08 8.28 13.25
CA GLU A 173 -1.94 8.80 14.33
C GLU A 173 -2.19 10.30 14.19
N LYS A 174 -1.24 11.03 13.58
CA LYS A 174 -1.33 12.49 13.36
C LYS A 174 -2.02 12.86 12.06
N VAL A 175 -1.76 12.09 11.02
CA VAL A 175 -2.13 12.48 9.65
C VAL A 175 -3.56 12.09 9.30
N PHE A 176 -4.13 11.09 9.98
CA PHE A 176 -5.49 10.63 9.71
C PHE A 176 -6.45 11.03 10.83
N SER A 177 -7.37 11.96 10.55
CA SER A 177 -8.32 12.47 11.56
C SER A 177 -9.52 11.57 11.80
N SER A 178 -9.82 10.67 10.87
CA SER A 178 -10.82 9.61 11.05
C SER A 178 -10.40 8.37 10.28
N GLN A 179 -10.68 7.20 10.86
CA GLN A 179 -10.39 5.91 10.28
C GLN A 179 -11.56 4.98 10.53
N VAL A 180 -12.20 4.51 9.46
CA VAL A 180 -13.31 3.56 9.52
C VAL A 180 -12.82 2.22 8.95
N MET A 181 -12.96 1.17 9.75
CA MET A 181 -12.70 -0.21 9.33
C MET A 181 -14.02 -0.88 9.00
N SER A 182 -14.07 -1.60 7.88
CA SER A 182 -15.25 -2.34 7.45
C SER A 182 -14.83 -3.63 6.74
N LEU A 183 -15.72 -4.63 6.78
CA LEU A 183 -15.59 -5.91 6.07
C LEU A 183 -15.95 -5.73 4.59
#